data_AF-A0A3N0I668-F1
#
_entry.id   AF-A0A3N0I668-F1
#
_cell.length_a   1.000
_cell.length_b   1.000
_cell.length_c   1.000
_cell.angle_alpha   90.00
_cell.angle_beta   90.00
_cell.angle_gamma   90.00
#
_symmetry.space_group_name_H-M   'P 1'
#
loop_
_entity.id
_entity.type
_entity.pdbx_description
1 polymer ?
#
loop_
_entity_poly.entity_id
_entity_poly.type
_entity_poly.pdbx_seq_one_letter_code
_entity_poly.pdbx_strand_id
1 'polypeptide(L)'
;MATNSKTTQKKADAKRAGKRARAWTAMVYPDSAPENWQEILREQLIECLISPLHDKDVLPTGEPKKAHWHVVLSFKNPTTFAKACEVFTEIK
;
A
#
# COMPACT_ATOMS: atom_id res chain seq x y z
N MET A 1 31.29 -14.74 -20.05
CA MET A 1 29.99 -15.28 -19.57
C MET A 1 29.98 -15.17 -18.05
N ALA A 2 29.19 -14.26 -17.46
CA ALA A 2 29.22 -13.99 -16.02
C ALA A 2 28.57 -15.14 -15.21
N THR A 3 29.35 -16.16 -14.89
CA THR A 3 28.96 -17.35 -14.12
C THR A 3 28.67 -17.06 -12.64
N ASN A 4 29.07 -15.88 -12.13
CA ASN A 4 28.91 -15.49 -10.72
C ASN A 4 27.58 -14.77 -10.40
N SER A 5 26.68 -14.62 -11.38
CA SER A 5 25.48 -13.77 -11.24
C SER A 5 24.33 -14.45 -10.49
N LYS A 6 24.08 -15.75 -10.73
CA LYS A 6 22.89 -16.44 -10.19
C LYS A 6 22.95 -16.64 -8.68
N THR A 7 24.11 -17.02 -8.14
CA THR A 7 24.31 -17.24 -6.70
C THR A 7 24.26 -15.93 -5.91
N THR A 8 24.88 -14.89 -6.46
CA THR A 8 24.86 -13.54 -5.88
C THR A 8 23.44 -12.96 -5.87
N GLN A 9 22.72 -13.12 -6.99
CA GLN A 9 21.32 -12.71 -7.11
C GLN A 9 20.44 -13.45 -6.08
N LYS A 10 20.58 -14.78 -5.95
CA LYS A 10 19.82 -15.57 -4.97
C LYS A 10 20.06 -15.14 -3.53
N LYS A 11 21.31 -14.82 -3.15
CA LYS A 11 21.62 -14.27 -1.81
C LYS A 11 20.99 -12.89 -1.60
N ALA A 12 21.02 -12.02 -2.61
CA ALA A 12 20.40 -10.70 -2.56
C ALA A 12 18.87 -10.78 -2.46
N ASP A 13 18.24 -11.70 -3.18
CA ASP A 13 16.79 -11.91 -3.15
C ASP A 13 16.33 -12.49 -1.82
N ALA A 14 17.06 -13.47 -1.26
CA ALA A 14 16.81 -13.98 0.09
C ALA A 14 16.93 -12.88 1.15
N LYS A 15 17.89 -11.95 1.02
CA LYS A 15 18.02 -10.81 1.93
C LYS A 15 16.84 -9.84 1.86
N ARG A 16 16.20 -9.73 0.69
CA ARG A 16 15.06 -8.83 0.40
C ARG A 16 13.70 -9.48 0.67
N ALA A 17 13.63 -10.81 0.65
CA ALA A 17 12.39 -11.56 0.87
C ALA A 17 11.70 -11.12 2.18
N GLY A 18 10.39 -10.86 2.09
CA GLY A 18 9.59 -10.39 3.22
C GLY A 18 9.84 -8.94 3.68
N LYS A 19 10.83 -8.22 3.11
CA LYS A 19 11.15 -6.83 3.49
C LYS A 19 10.67 -5.79 2.50
N ARG A 20 10.38 -6.22 1.27
CA ARG A 20 9.90 -5.36 0.19
C ARG A 20 8.76 -6.03 -0.56
N ALA A 21 7.77 -5.24 -0.95
CA ALA A 21 6.63 -5.69 -1.76
C ALA A 21 6.33 -4.64 -2.84
N ARG A 22 5.72 -5.07 -3.94
CA ARG A 22 5.26 -4.14 -4.99
C ARG A 22 3.93 -3.50 -4.64
N ALA A 23 3.03 -4.27 -4.02
CA ALA A 23 1.72 -3.81 -3.61
C ALA A 23 1.68 -3.62 -2.09
N TRP A 24 1.14 -2.48 -1.66
CA TRP A 24 0.86 -2.17 -0.26
C TRP A 24 -0.58 -1.68 -0.14
N THR A 25 -1.27 -2.04 0.94
CA THR A 25 -2.67 -1.67 1.14
C THR A 25 -2.84 -0.98 2.49
N ALA A 26 -3.74 0.00 2.54
CA ALA A 26 -4.16 0.65 3.77
C ALA A 26 -5.67 0.93 3.73
N MET A 27 -6.25 1.12 4.92
CA MET A 27 -7.59 1.67 5.06
C MET A 27 -7.49 3.19 5.23
N VAL A 28 -8.30 3.93 4.49
CA VAL A 28 -8.44 5.38 4.63
C VAL A 28 -9.80 5.65 5.25
N TYR A 29 -9.85 6.44 6.32
CA TYR A 29 -11.09 6.77 7.01
C TYR A 29 -11.56 8.20 6.65
N PRO A 30 -12.86 8.42 6.39
CA PRO A 30 -13.37 9.75 6.04
C PRO A 30 -13.13 10.84 7.08
N ASP A 31 -12.98 10.47 8.35
CA ASP A 31 -12.84 11.43 9.47
C ASP A 31 -11.38 11.80 9.78
N SER A 32 -10.42 11.09 9.20
CA SER A 32 -9.00 11.46 9.32
C SER A 32 -8.46 12.06 8.03
N ALA A 33 -8.91 11.55 6.88
CA ALA A 33 -8.36 11.94 5.58
C ALA A 33 -8.62 13.42 5.26
N PRO A 34 -7.65 14.13 4.66
CA PRO A 34 -7.88 15.44 4.07
C PRO A 34 -9.00 15.40 3.02
N GLU A 35 -9.75 16.50 2.87
CA GLU A 35 -10.86 16.56 1.90
C GLU A 35 -10.41 16.24 0.45
N ASN A 36 -9.18 16.63 0.11
CA ASN A 36 -8.55 16.42 -1.21
C ASN A 36 -7.55 15.24 -1.24
N TRP A 37 -7.72 14.23 -0.38
CA TRP A 37 -6.75 13.12 -0.27
C TRP A 37 -6.54 12.34 -1.58
N GLN A 38 -7.56 12.26 -2.45
CA GLN A 38 -7.45 11.58 -3.74
C GLN A 38 -6.56 12.37 -4.71
N GLU A 39 -6.63 13.70 -4.68
CA GLU A 39 -5.75 14.60 -5.42
C GLU A 39 -4.31 14.47 -4.91
N ILE A 40 -4.11 14.49 -3.60
CA ILE A 40 -2.78 14.26 -2.97
C ILE A 40 -2.20 12.92 -3.44
N LEU A 41 -3.02 11.86 -3.47
CA LEU A 41 -2.59 10.54 -3.95
C LEU A 41 -2.25 10.52 -5.44
N ARG A 42 -3.04 11.24 -6.26
CA ARG A 42 -2.80 11.38 -7.70
C ARG A 42 -1.45 12.04 -7.99
N GLU A 43 -1.08 13.06 -7.21
CA GLU A 43 0.20 13.77 -7.33
C GLU A 43 1.42 12.90 -7.03
N GLN A 44 1.25 11.79 -6.30
CA GLN A 44 2.33 10.84 -6.03
C GLN A 44 2.78 10.07 -7.27
N LEU A 45 1.98 10.06 -8.35
CA LEU A 45 2.25 9.35 -9.61
C LEU A 45 2.54 7.84 -9.40
N ILE A 46 1.89 7.25 -8.40
CA ILE A 46 1.92 5.82 -8.12
C ILE A 46 0.59 5.23 -8.60
N GLU A 47 0.65 4.10 -9.31
CA GLU A 47 -0.56 3.37 -9.69
C GLU A 47 -1.32 2.96 -8.43
N CYS A 48 -2.60 3.30 -8.34
CA CYS A 48 -3.42 2.94 -7.20
C CYS A 48 -4.79 2.41 -7.60
N LEU A 49 -5.36 1.60 -6.71
CA LEU A 49 -6.75 1.16 -6.75
C LEU A 49 -7.42 1.67 -5.48
N ILE A 50 -8.58 2.29 -5.64
CA ILE A 50 -9.41 2.79 -4.55
C ILE A 50 -10.75 2.06 -4.65
N SER A 51 -11.16 1.38 -3.58
CA SER A 51 -12.47 0.75 -3.52
C SER A 51 -13.60 1.81 -3.51
N PRO A 52 -14.86 1.43 -3.75
CA PRO A 52 -16.00 2.21 -3.25
C PRO A 52 -15.88 2.45 -1.73
N LEU A 53 -16.70 3.34 -1.17
CA LEU A 53 -16.79 3.47 0.27
C LEU A 53 -17.37 2.19 0.88
N HIS A 54 -16.68 1.60 1.85
CA HIS A 54 -17.18 0.49 2.65
C HIS A 54 -17.94 1.05 3.85
N ASP A 55 -19.24 1.25 3.70
CA ASP A 55 -20.16 1.75 4.74
C ASP A 55 -21.17 0.69 5.23
N LYS A 56 -21.07 -0.53 4.71
CA LYS A 56 -21.96 -1.66 5.00
C LYS A 56 -21.25 -2.88 5.58
N ASP A 57 -19.95 -2.76 5.83
CA ASP A 57 -19.17 -3.84 6.41
C ASP A 57 -19.59 -4.08 7.87
N VAL A 58 -19.61 -5.35 8.26
CA VAL A 58 -20.04 -5.77 9.60
C VAL A 58 -18.90 -6.51 10.31
N LEU A 59 -18.71 -6.27 11.59
CA LEU A 59 -17.82 -7.05 12.46
C LEU A 59 -18.40 -8.44 12.70
N PRO A 60 -17.58 -9.42 13.13
CA PRO A 60 -18.09 -10.73 13.55
C PRO A 60 -19.13 -10.66 14.67
N THR A 61 -19.14 -9.58 15.46
CA THR A 61 -20.12 -9.28 16.50
C THR A 61 -21.49 -8.83 15.96
N GLY A 62 -21.59 -8.53 14.66
CA GLY A 62 -22.79 -7.94 14.05
C GLY A 62 -22.83 -6.41 14.11
N GLU A 63 -21.86 -5.77 14.77
CA GLU A 63 -21.75 -4.31 14.82
C GLU A 63 -21.22 -3.75 13.48
N PRO A 64 -21.74 -2.60 13.00
CA PRO A 64 -21.20 -1.95 11.81
C PRO A 64 -19.72 -1.59 11.98
N LYS A 65 -18.89 -1.91 10.98
CA LYS A 65 -17.52 -1.39 10.94
C LYS A 65 -17.54 0.11 10.65
N LYS A 66 -16.50 0.79 11.12
CA LYS A 66 -16.25 2.20 10.75
C LYS A 66 -16.10 2.32 9.23
N ALA A 67 -16.76 3.31 8.63
CA ALA A 67 -16.72 3.52 7.20
C ALA A 67 -15.29 3.80 6.72
N HIS A 68 -14.84 3.12 5.66
CA HIS A 68 -13.47 3.23 5.16
C HIS A 68 -13.37 2.96 3.65
N TRP A 69 -12.28 3.37 3.04
CA TRP A 69 -11.85 2.89 1.72
C TRP A 69 -10.69 1.93 1.87
N HIS A 70 -10.62 0.91 1.02
CA HIS A 70 -9.37 0.20 0.77
C HIS A 70 -8.60 0.89 -0.34
N VAL A 71 -7.35 1.23 -0.06
CA VAL A 71 -6.43 1.82 -1.04
C VAL A 71 -5.24 0.89 -1.22
N VAL A 72 -5.00 0.47 -2.46
CA VAL A 72 -3.83 -0.33 -2.84
C VAL A 72 -2.88 0.54 -3.67
N LEU A 73 -1.63 0.67 -3.24
CA LEU A 73 -0.54 1.27 -4.01
C LEU A 73 0.26 0.18 -4.71
N SER A 74 0.44 0.30 -6.02
CA SER A 74 1.25 -0.58 -6.86
C SER A 74 2.51 0.17 -7.34
N PHE A 75 3.64 -0.13 -6.70
CA PHE A 75 4.93 0.42 -7.08
C PHE A 75 5.55 -0.36 -8.25
N LYS A 76 6.16 0.37 -9.19
CA LYS A 76 6.90 -0.20 -10.33
C LYS A 76 7.95 -1.22 -9.90
N ASN A 77 8.67 -0.93 -8.82
CA ASN A 77 9.65 -1.82 -8.19
C ASN A 77 9.25 -2.10 -6.74
N PRO A 78 9.61 -3.27 -6.15
CA PRO A 78 9.31 -3.54 -4.75
C PRO A 78 9.82 -2.41 -3.83
N THR A 79 8.99 -1.89 -2.94
CA THR A 79 9.36 -0.86 -1.96
C THR A 79 9.33 -1.44 -0.55
N THR A 80 9.96 -0.76 0.40
CA THR A 80 9.90 -1.12 1.82
C THR A 80 8.59 -0.64 2.43
N PHE A 81 8.20 -1.25 3.56
CA PHE A 81 7.05 -0.80 4.35
C PHE A 81 7.15 0.69 4.71
N ALA A 82 8.30 1.14 5.21
CA ALA A 82 8.52 2.54 5.58
C ALA A 82 8.27 3.50 4.41
N LYS A 83 8.72 3.17 3.20
CA LYS A 83 8.49 4.02 2.04
C LYS A 83 7.01 4.05 1.63
N ALA A 84 6.30 2.93 1.77
CA ALA A 84 4.86 2.90 1.55
C ALA A 84 4.11 3.73 2.61
N CYS A 85 4.55 3.69 3.88
CA CYS A 85 3.97 4.50 4.95
C CYS A 85 4.13 6.00 4.72
N GLU A 86 5.25 6.47 4.16
CA GLU A 86 5.41 7.89 3.80
C GLU A 86 4.27 8.35 2.90
N VAL A 87 3.96 7.59 1.85
CA VAL A 87 2.86 7.92 0.92
C VAL A 87 1.50 7.88 1.62
N PHE A 88 1.23 6.86 2.43
CA PHE A 88 -0.03 6.76 3.17
C PHE A 88 -0.19 7.83 4.25
N THR A 89 0.90 8.42 4.74
CA THR A 89 0.86 9.48 5.76
C THR A 89 0.36 10.80 5.17
N GLU A 90 0.63 11.06 3.88
CA GLU A 90 0.16 12.27 3.19
C GLU A 90 -1.37 12.31 3.01
N ILE A 91 -2.02 11.15 3.03
CA ILE A 91 -3.48 11.01 2.82
C ILE A 91 -4.23 10.61 4.10
N LYS A 92 -3.54 10.63 5.24
CA LYS A 92 -4.09 10.19 6.52
C LYS A 92 -4.84 11.30 7.23
#